data_AF-A0A958HLX5-F1
#
_entry.id   AF-A0A958HLX5-F1
#
_cell.length_a   1.000
_cell.length_b   1.000
_cell.length_c   1.000
_cell.angle_alpha   90.00
_cell.angle_beta   90.00
_cell.angle_gamma   90.00
#
_symmetry.space_group_name_H-M   'P 1'
#
loop_
_entity.id
_entity.type
_entity.pdbx_description
1 polymer ?
#
loop_
_entity_poly.entity_id
_entity_poly.type
_entity_poly.pdbx_seq_one_letter_code
_entity_poly.pdbx_strand_id
1 'polypeptide(L)' 'MNDVALSNVLGTVQFVEAPTGQRLVVMDADDWISLVEWLEEVEDRQIVRANLARLRAGPEASGAVPLETVLDEL' A
#
# COMPACT_ATOMS: atom_id res chain seq x y z
N MET A 1 3.18 4.78 -7.44
CA MET A 1 2.77 4.47 -8.84
C MET A 1 2.17 5.65 -9.65
N ASN A 2 2.32 6.92 -9.22
CA ASN A 2 1.64 8.04 -9.90
C ASN A 2 2.24 8.44 -11.26
N ASP A 3 3.46 7.98 -11.60
CA ASP A 3 4.11 8.25 -12.91
C ASP A 3 4.56 6.99 -13.69
N VAL A 4 4.51 5.79 -13.08
CA VAL A 4 4.90 4.53 -13.74
C VAL A 4 3.68 3.63 -13.86
N ALA A 5 3.32 3.23 -15.08
CA ALA A 5 2.22 2.30 -15.29
C ALA A 5 2.55 0.93 -14.71
N LEU A 6 1.62 0.29 -14.00
CA LEU A 6 1.75 -1.07 -13.47
C LEU A 6 2.23 -2.06 -14.55
N SER A 7 1.76 -1.88 -15.79
CA SER A 7 2.18 -2.69 -16.95
C SER A 7 3.68 -2.61 -17.24
N ASN A 8 4.32 -1.47 -16.95
CA ASN A 8 5.76 -1.28 -17.14
C ASN A 8 6.53 -2.06 -16.08
N VAL A 9 6.12 -1.96 -14.81
CA VAL A 9 6.72 -2.72 -13.69
C VAL A 9 6.58 -4.23 -13.92
N LEU A 10 5.40 -4.70 -14.36
CA LEU A 10 5.19 -6.13 -14.62
C LEU A 10 5.96 -6.62 -15.86
N GLY A 11 6.31 -5.72 -16.79
CA GLY A 11 7.06 -6.02 -18.00
C GLY A 11 8.56 -6.21 -17.78
N THR A 12 9.11 -5.76 -16.65
CA THR A 12 10.54 -5.88 -16.31
C THR A 12 10.85 -7.13 -15.49
N VAL A 13 9.83 -7.87 -15.07
CA VAL A 13 9.96 -9.02 -14.17
C VAL A 13 10.62 -10.22 -14.86
N GLN A 14 11.58 -10.83 -14.18
CA GLN A 14 12.20 -12.09 -14.57
C GLN A 14 11.76 -13.23 -13.64
N PHE A 15 11.70 -14.44 -14.18
CA PHE A 15 11.41 -15.66 -13.42
C PHE A 15 12.64 -16.56 -13.41
N VAL A 16 13.00 -17.05 -12.23
CA VAL A 16 14.10 -18.00 -12.06
C VAL A 16 13.61 -19.24 -11.33
N GLU A 17 14.22 -20.38 -11.63
CA GLU A 17 13.96 -21.63 -10.91
C GLU A 17 15.13 -21.91 -9.97
N ALA A 18 14.84 -22.01 -8.68
CA ALA A 18 15.82 -22.38 -7.67
C ALA A 18 16.18 -23.87 -7.81
N PRO A 19 17.38 -24.30 -7.36
CA PRO A 19 17.75 -25.73 -7.36
C PRO A 19 16.79 -26.63 -6.59
N THR A 20 15.99 -26.06 -5.68
CA THR A 20 14.94 -26.73 -4.91
C THR A 20 13.63 -26.93 -5.71
N GLY A 21 13.55 -26.44 -6.95
CA GLY A 21 12.35 -26.45 -7.80
C GLY A 21 11.38 -25.29 -7.54
N GLN A 22 11.70 -24.37 -6.63
CA GLN A 22 10.87 -23.17 -6.42
C GLN A 22 11.04 -22.18 -7.56
N ARG A 23 9.93 -21.62 -8.05
CA ARG A 23 9.95 -20.50 -8.98
C ARG A 23 9.97 -19.20 -8.18
N LEU A 24 10.98 -18.37 -8.45
CA LEU A 24 11.16 -17.06 -7.85
C LEU A 24 10.97 -15.98 -8.89
N VAL A 25 10.55 -14.81 -8.41
CA VAL A 25 10.45 -13.58 -9.16
C VAL A 25 11.65 -12.70 -8.83
N VAL A 26 12.31 -12.19 -9.86
CA VAL A 26 13.39 -11.21 -9.74
C VAL A 26 12.93 -9.93 -10.41
N MET A 27 13.02 -8.83 -9.68
CA MET A 27 12.68 -7.49 -10.16
C MET A 27 13.55 -6.46 -9.45
N ASP A 28 13.55 -5.23 -9.96
CA ASP A 28 14.22 -4.12 -9.30
C ASP A 28 13.57 -3.80 -7.94
N ALA A 29 14.37 -3.36 -6.97
CA ALA A 29 13.88 -3.08 -5.62
C ALA A 29 12.93 -1.88 -5.60
N ASP A 30 13.18 -0.86 -6.42
CA ASP A 30 12.33 0.33 -6.50
C ASP A 30 11.00 0.00 -7.19
N ASP A 31 11.04 -0.89 -8.19
CA ASP A 31 9.85 -1.45 -8.84
C ASP A 31 9.00 -2.26 -7.84
N TRP A 32 9.63 -3.06 -6.98
CA TRP A 32 8.95 -3.80 -5.91
C TRP A 32 8.28 -2.87 -4.90
N ILE A 33 9.01 -1.87 -4.39
CA ILE A 33 8.46 -0.87 -3.45
C ILE A 33 7.27 -0.15 -4.09
N SER A 34 7.42 0.29 -5.33
CA SER A 34 6.35 0.98 -6.07
C SER A 34 5.09 0.13 -6.24
N LEU A 35 5.24 -1.19 -6.40
CA LEU A 35 4.14 -2.13 -6.49
C LEU A 35 3.43 -2.33 -5.14
N VAL A 36 4.20 -2.45 -4.05
CA VAL A 36 3.66 -2.58 -2.69
C VAL A 36 2.89 -1.32 -2.30
N GLU A 37 3.49 -0.14 -2.47
CA GLU A 37 2.84 1.14 -2.16
C GLU A 37 1.54 1.33 -2.95
N TRP A 38 1.51 0.87 -4.21
CA TRP A 38 0.28 0.91 -5.01
C TRP A 38 -0.80 0.00 -4.43
N LEU A 39 -0.44 -1.21 -4.00
CA LEU A 39 -1.39 -2.14 -3.40
C LEU A 39 -1.95 -1.57 -2.09
N GLU A 40 -1.08 -1.02 -1.24
CA GLU A 40 -1.47 -0.33 0.00
C GLU A 40 -2.43 0.83 -0.30
N GLU A 41 -2.16 1.65 -1.33
CA GLU A 41 -3.06 2.74 -1.71
C GLU A 41 -4.45 2.22 -2.13
N VAL A 42 -4.52 1.09 -2.82
CA VAL A 42 -5.79 0.45 -3.18
C VAL A 42 -6.53 -0.03 -1.93
N GLU A 43 -5.83 -0.65 -0.98
CA GLU A 43 -6.38 -1.14 0.28
C GLU A 43 -6.86 0.00 1.18
N ASP A 44 -6.05 1.05 1.36
CA ASP A 44 -6.37 2.25 2.13
C ASP A 44 -7.63 2.93 1.60
N ARG A 45 -7.75 3.08 0.27
CA ARG A 45 -8.97 3.64 -0.34
C ARG A 45 -10.19 2.78 -0.02
N GLN A 46 -10.06 1.46 0.02
CA GLN A 46 -11.18 0.58 0.40
C GLN A 46 -11.55 0.75 1.87
N ILE A 47 -10.57 0.83 2.77
CA ILE A 47 -10.77 1.07 4.21
C ILE A 47 -11.48 2.41 4.43
N VAL A 48 -11.02 3.48 3.77
CA VAL A 48 -11.65 4.81 3.84
C VAL A 48 -13.08 4.76 3.31
N ARG A 49 -13.33 4.10 2.18
CA ARG A 49 -14.68 3.96 1.62
C ARG A 49 -15.61 3.21 2.57
N ALA A 50 -15.15 2.11 3.16
CA ALA A 50 -15.92 1.31 4.11
C ALA A 50 -16.26 2.11 5.39
N ASN A 51 -15.41 3.04 5.79
CA ASN A 51 -15.58 3.86 7.00
C ASN A 51 -16.12 5.28 6.72
N LEU A 52 -16.41 5.64 5.47
CA LEU A 52 -16.66 7.02 5.08
C LEU A 52 -17.83 7.67 5.84
N ALA A 53 -18.90 6.91 6.10
CA ALA A 53 -20.04 7.41 6.87
C ALA A 53 -19.64 7.76 8.32
N ARG A 54 -18.85 6.90 8.96
CA ARG A 54 -18.33 7.10 10.32
C ARG A 54 -17.38 8.29 10.38
N LEU A 55 -16.47 8.40 9.40
CA LEU A 55 -15.53 9.53 9.29
C LEU A 55 -16.26 10.86 9.10
N ARG A 56 -17.37 10.88 8.34
CA ARG A 56 -18.18 12.09 8.11
C ARG A 56 -19.09 12.47 9.28
N ALA A 57 -19.29 11.58 10.25
CA ALA A 57 -20.15 11.83 11.41
C ALA A 57 -19.48 12.70 12.49
N GLY A 58 -18.23 13.12 12.27
CA GLY A 58 -17.49 14.00 13.16
C GLY A 58 -16.40 13.28 13.96
N PRO A 59 -15.54 14.06 14.66
CA PRO A 59 -14.33 13.55 15.30
C PRO A 59 -14.62 12.46 16.33
N GLU A 60 -15.63 12.64 17.19
CA GLU A 60 -16.02 11.64 18.20
C GLU A 60 -16.44 10.30 17.57
N ALA A 61 -17.34 10.32 16.58
CA ALA A 61 -17.81 9.11 15.90
C ALA A 61 -16.70 8.41 15.08
N SER A 62 -15.74 9.18 14.56
CA SER A 62 -14.57 8.64 13.87
C SER A 62 -13.52 8.03 14.82
N GLY A 63 -13.60 8.31 16.13
CA GLY A 63 -12.56 7.96 17.09
C GLY A 63 -11.30 8.81 16.96
N ALA A 64 -11.42 10.03 16.42
CA ALA A 64 -10.31 10.95 16.33
C ALA A 64 -9.86 11.37 17.75
N VAL A 65 -8.55 11.37 17.97
CA VAL A 65 -7.93 11.83 19.22
C VAL A 65 -7.37 13.24 19.03
N PRO A 66 -7.37 14.10 20.06
CA PRO A 66 -6.71 15.40 19.99
C PRO A 66 -5.20 15.22 19.76
N LEU A 67 -4.63 16.02 18.85
CA LEU A 67 -3.22 15.88 18.46
C LEU A 67 -2.28 16.00 19.67
N GLU A 68 -2.57 16.92 20.58
CA GLU A 68 -1.81 17.15 21.81
C GLU A 68 -1.70 15.91 22.71
N THR A 69 -2.57 14.90 22.54
CA THR A 69 -2.55 13.67 23.33
C THR A 69 -1.61 12.60 22.77
N VAL A 70 -1.12 12.75 21.53
CA VAL A 70 -0.30 11.75 20.83
C VAL A 70 1.01 12.34 20.29
N LEU A 71 1.36 13.58 20.65
CA LEU A 71 2.59 14.24 20.17
C LEU A 71 3.87 13.48 20.53
N ASP A 72 3.90 12.78 21.65
CA ASP A 72 5.08 12.02 22.10
C ASP A 72 5.23 10.65 21.40
N GLU A 73 4.25 10.26 20.58
CA GLU A 73 4.24 9.00 19.82
C GLU A 73 4.59 9.17 18.33
N LEU A 74 4.74 10.43 17.87
CA LEU A 74 5.04 10.81 16.49
C LEU A 74 6.53 11.19 16.34
#